data_AF-X1KZG2-F1
#
_entry.id   AF-X1KZG2-F1
#
_cell.length_a   1.000
_cell.length_b   1.000
_cell.length_c   1.000
_cell.angle_alpha   90.00
_cell.angle_beta   90.00
_cell.angle_gamma   90.00
#
_symmetry.space_group_name_H-M   'P 1'
#
loop_
_entity.id
_entity.type
_entity.pdbx_description
1 polymer ?
#
loop_
_entity_poly.entity_id
_entity_poly.type
_entity_poly.pdbx_seq_one_letter_code
_entity_poly.pdbx_strand_id
1 'polypeptide(L)' 'MSNAKEKDIEEIRKVMEEEFPNDPALQHVHIARKIIAKEAGLERLSFLEYIKSP' A
#
# COMPACT_ATOMS: atom_id res chain seq x y z
N MET A 1 12.17 7.68 -4.64
CA MET A 1 11.34 8.37 -3.64
C MET A 1 9.92 7.91 -3.88
N SER A 2 9.22 7.42 -2.86
CA SER A 2 7.85 6.90 -3.01
C SER A 2 6.94 8.00 -3.57
N ASN A 3 6.25 7.71 -4.68
CA ASN A 3 5.33 8.64 -5.33
C ASN A 3 3.98 8.73 -4.59
N ALA A 4 3.73 7.86 -3.60
CA ALA A 4 2.57 7.93 -2.72
C ALA A 4 2.68 9.15 -1.78
N LYS A 5 1.61 9.97 -1.70
CA LYS A 5 1.59 11.11 -0.78
C LYS A 5 1.50 10.60 0.66
N GLU A 6 2.15 11.29 1.58
CA GLU A 6 2.14 10.94 3.01
C GLU A 6 0.72 10.82 3.59
N LYS A 7 -0.21 11.67 3.12
CA LYS A 7 -1.64 11.60 3.45
C LYS A 7 -2.29 10.27 3.02
N ASP A 8 -1.89 9.72 1.89
CA ASP A 8 -2.42 8.46 1.38
C ASP A 8 -1.97 7.29 2.24
N ILE A 9 -0.72 7.33 2.71
CA ILE A 9 -0.14 6.31 3.60
C ILE A 9 -0.85 6.33 4.95
N GLU A 10 -1.13 7.53 5.48
CA GLU A 10 -1.86 7.73 6.73
C GLU A 10 -3.31 7.21 6.64
N GLU A 11 -4.00 7.46 5.54
CA GLU A 11 -5.34 6.89 5.30
C GLU A 11 -5.30 5.36 5.22
N ILE A 12 -4.32 4.79 4.51
CA ILE A 12 -4.13 3.34 4.45
C ILE A 12 -3.90 2.75 5.84
N ARG A 13 -3.08 3.40 6.68
CA ARG A 13 -2.82 2.96 8.05
C ARG A 13 -4.08 2.89 8.90
N LYS A 14 -4.86 3.96 8.93
CA LYS A 14 -6.11 4.02 9.72
C LYS A 14 -7.09 2.92 9.33
N VAL A 15 -7.26 2.69 8.03
CA VAL A 15 -8.16 1.62 7.55
C VAL A 15 -7.64 0.24 7.96
N MET A 16 -6.32 0.00 7.94
CA MET A 16 -5.76 -1.30 8.36
C MET A 16 -5.81 -1.51 9.88
N GLU A 17 -5.65 -0.45 10.67
CA GLU A 17 -5.87 -0.49 12.12
C GLU A 17 -7.33 -0.84 12.46
N GLU A 18 -8.29 -0.35 11.70
CA GLU A 18 -9.72 -0.71 11.85
C GLU A 18 -10.06 -2.12 11.34
N GLU A 19 -9.48 -2.55 10.22
CA GLU A 19 -9.73 -3.88 9.63
C GLU A 19 -9.05 -5.02 10.42
N PHE A 20 -7.85 -4.78 10.96
CA PHE A 20 -7.02 -5.80 11.61
C PHE A 20 -6.50 -5.36 12.99
N PRO A 21 -7.34 -4.87 13.92
CA PRO A 21 -6.90 -4.18 15.13
C PRO A 21 -5.99 -5.00 16.06
N ASN A 22 -6.11 -6.32 16.01
CA ASN A 22 -5.37 -7.23 16.89
C ASN A 22 -4.24 -7.99 16.18
N ASP A 23 -3.97 -7.69 14.90
CA ASP A 23 -2.93 -8.36 14.12
C ASP A 23 -2.01 -7.34 13.42
N PRO A 24 -1.04 -6.76 14.16
CA PRO A 24 -0.10 -5.79 13.61
C PRO A 24 0.76 -6.34 12.46
N ALA A 25 1.02 -7.65 12.44
CA ALA A 25 1.80 -8.27 11.38
C ALA A 25 1.00 -8.26 10.06
N LEU A 26 -0.27 -8.66 10.12
CA LEU A 26 -1.16 -8.62 8.96
C LEU A 26 -1.42 -7.18 8.48
N GLN A 27 -1.57 -6.23 9.41
CA GLN A 27 -1.65 -4.80 9.08
C GLN A 27 -0.47 -4.37 8.21
N HIS A 28 0.77 -4.64 8.64
CA HIS A 28 1.97 -4.23 7.88
C HIS A 28 2.02 -4.81 6.47
N VAL A 29 1.66 -6.09 6.31
CA VAL A 29 1.61 -6.74 4.98
C VAL A 29 0.59 -6.05 4.08
N HIS A 30 -0.60 -5.75 4.60
CA HIS A 30 -1.64 -5.08 3.83
C HIS A 30 -1.31 -3.62 3.54
N ILE A 31 -0.71 -2.89 4.47
CA ILE A 31 -0.23 -1.51 4.27
C ILE A 31 0.77 -1.49 3.11
N ALA A 32 1.81 -2.34 3.17
CA ALA A 32 2.82 -2.42 2.13
C ALA A 32 2.19 -2.76 0.77
N ARG A 33 1.29 -3.75 0.73
CA ARG A 33 0.60 -4.14 -0.50
C ARG A 33 -0.22 -3.00 -1.09
N LYS A 34 -0.97 -2.26 -0.27
CA LYS A 34 -1.81 -1.12 -0.72
C LYS A 34 -0.96 0.03 -1.22
N ILE A 35 0.19 0.32 -0.60
CA ILE A 35 1.14 1.33 -1.06
C ILE A 35 1.65 0.97 -2.46
N ILE A 36 2.18 -0.26 -2.64
CA ILE A 36 2.71 -0.72 -3.92
C ILE A 36 1.63 -0.71 -5.01
N ALA A 37 0.41 -1.14 -4.70
CA ALA A 37 -0.70 -1.10 -5.66
C ALA A 37 -1.07 0.33 -6.06
N LYS A 38 -0.96 1.31 -5.15
CA LYS A 38 -1.20 2.71 -5.45
C LYS A 38 -0.10 3.30 -6.33
N GLU A 39 1.16 2.98 -6.04
CA GLU A 39 2.30 3.36 -6.88
C GLU A 39 2.19 2.79 -8.30
N ALA A 40 1.81 1.51 -8.43
CA ALA A 40 1.51 0.88 -9.71
C ALA A 40 0.45 1.68 -10.50
N GLY A 41 -0.65 2.07 -9.83
CA GLY A 41 -1.71 2.87 -10.43
C GLY A 41 -1.24 4.25 -10.92
N LEU A 42 -0.32 4.90 -10.20
CA LEU A 42 0.29 6.18 -10.63
C LEU A 42 1.10 6.01 -11.92
N GLU A 43 1.75 4.87 -12.09
CA GLU A 43 2.52 4.52 -13.29
C GLU A 43 1.66 3.87 -14.39
N ARG A 44 0.34 3.77 -14.18
CA ARG A 44 -0.62 3.09 -15.08
C ARG A 44 -0.27 1.62 -15.33
N LEU A 45 0.38 1.00 -14.36
CA LEU A 45 0.71 -0.42 -14.36
C LEU A 45 -0.25 -1.15 -13.42
N SER A 46 -0.55 -2.40 -13.74
CA SER A 46 -1.14 -3.30 -12.74
C SER A 46 -0.13 -3.61 -11.66
N PHE A 47 -0.60 -4.01 -10.47
CA PHE A 47 0.27 -4.44 -9.38
C PHE A 47 1.29 -5.49 -9.82
N LEU A 48 0.88 -6.47 -10.63
CA LEU A 48 1.76 -7.54 -11.12
C LEU A 48 2.81 -7.04 -12.12
N GLU A 49 2.48 -6.07 -12.95
CA GLU A 49 3.43 -5.46 -13.87
C GLU A 49 4.44 -4.61 -13.11
N TYR A 50 3.97 -3.84 -12.13
CA TYR A 50 4.80 -2.99 -11.30
C TYR A 50 5.86 -3.78 -10.52
N ILE A 51 5.48 -4.87 -9.86
CA ILE A 51 6.43 -5.72 -9.13
C ILE A 51 7.43 -6.46 -10.04
N LYS A 52 7.09 -6.62 -11.32
CA LYS A 52 7.94 -7.30 -12.31
C LYS A 52 8.80 -6.31 -13.10
N SER A 53 8.54 -5.02 -12.97
CA SER A 53 9.36 -3.97 -13.57
C SER A 53 10.63 -3.82 -12.72
N PRO A 54 11.81 -4.20 -13.24
CA PRO A 54 13.06 -4.15 -12.49
C PRO A 54 13.55 -2.73 -12.23
#